data_AF-A0A816Z1B0-F1
#
_entry.id   AF-A0A816Z1B0-F1
#
_cell.length_a   1.000
_cell.length_b   1.000
_cell.length_c   1.000
_cell.angle_alpha   90.00
_cell.angle_beta   90.00
_cell.angle_gamma   90.00
#
_symmetry.space_group_name_H-M   'P 1'
#
loop_
_entity.id
_entity.type
_entity.pdbx_description
1 polymer ?
#
loop_
_entity_poly.entity_id
_entity_poly.type
_entity_poly.pdbx_seq_one_letter_code
_entity_poly.pdbx_strand_id
1 'polypeptide(L)'
;MATSTIILAYLTAWSVYDRTHYVANIPADKITHINYAFANIGTDGRIALGDSWEDTDKPFDGDTWDQPLRGNFDQLIKLKAKYPHVRTFIFIGGWVNHSCLKMNI
;
A
#
# COMPACT_ATOMS: atom_id res chain seq x y z
N MET A 1 -10.93 -13.47 -26.60
CA MET A 1 -9.88 -12.88 -25.75
C MET A 1 -9.88 -13.66 -24.45
N ALA A 2 -8.76 -14.25 -24.04
CA ALA A 2 -8.67 -14.89 -22.74
C ALA A 2 -8.75 -13.79 -21.66
N THR A 3 -9.67 -13.93 -20.71
CA THR A 3 -9.72 -13.08 -19.53
C THR A 3 -8.49 -13.36 -18.69
N SER A 4 -7.61 -12.37 -18.53
CA SER A 4 -6.46 -12.47 -17.64
C SER A 4 -6.95 -12.65 -16.19
N THR A 5 -6.59 -13.76 -15.56
CA THR A 5 -6.95 -14.03 -14.16
C THR A 5 -6.38 -12.95 -13.23
N ILE A 6 -7.23 -12.43 -12.35
CA ILE A 6 -6.84 -11.48 -11.32
C ILE A 6 -6.42 -12.26 -10.08
N ILE A 7 -5.16 -12.09 -9.65
CA ILE A 7 -4.63 -12.61 -8.39
C ILE A 7 -4.22 -11.39 -7.56
N LEU A 8 -5.00 -11.12 -6.54
CA LEU A 8 -4.93 -9.90 -5.74
C LEU A 8 -4.47 -10.22 -4.32
N ALA A 9 -3.36 -9.61 -3.90
CA ALA A 9 -2.86 -9.69 -2.54
C ALA A 9 -3.25 -8.43 -1.74
N TYR A 10 -3.49 -8.60 -0.44
CA TYR A 10 -3.60 -7.48 0.50
C TYR A 10 -2.27 -7.30 1.22
N LEU A 11 -1.75 -6.08 1.22
CA LEU A 11 -0.61 -5.66 2.02
C LEU A 11 -1.11 -4.64 3.06
N THR A 12 -0.96 -4.96 4.34
CA THR A 12 -1.31 -3.99 5.39
C THR A 12 -0.12 -3.09 5.73
N ALA A 13 -0.36 -1.80 5.89
CA ALA A 13 0.66 -0.79 6.20
C ALA A 13 1.49 -1.18 7.43
N TRP A 14 0.82 -1.70 8.47
CA TRP A 14 1.44 -2.08 9.75
C TRP A 14 2.13 -3.46 9.75
N SER A 15 2.18 -4.19 8.63
CA SER A 15 2.86 -5.51 8.55
C SER A 15 4.37 -5.43 8.77
N VAL A 16 4.94 -4.27 8.52
CA VAL A 16 6.35 -3.90 8.71
C VAL A 16 6.79 -3.75 10.17
N TYR A 17 5.85 -3.75 11.12
CA TYR A 17 6.14 -3.77 12.57
C TYR A 17 6.29 -5.22 13.05
N ASP A 18 5.35 -5.70 13.86
CA ASP A 18 5.44 -6.98 14.57
C ASP A 18 5.46 -8.21 13.65
N ARG A 19 4.97 -8.06 12.41
CA ARG A 19 4.97 -9.17 11.43
C ARG A 19 6.25 -9.22 10.62
N THR A 20 7.09 -8.18 10.70
CA THR A 20 8.34 -8.05 9.94
C THR A 20 8.17 -8.41 8.45
N HIS A 21 7.01 -8.07 7.88
CA HIS A 21 6.66 -8.41 6.52
C HIS A 21 6.60 -7.14 5.69
N TYR A 22 7.60 -7.00 4.83
CA TYR A 22 7.88 -5.83 4.01
C TYR A 22 7.42 -6.03 2.57
N VAL A 23 7.31 -4.95 1.81
CA VAL A 23 6.99 -5.00 0.36
C VAL A 23 7.95 -5.94 -0.39
N ALA A 24 9.22 -5.97 0.00
CA ALA A 24 10.23 -6.85 -0.59
C ALA A 24 9.96 -8.36 -0.39
N ASN A 25 9.13 -8.73 0.59
CA ASN A 25 8.76 -10.13 0.85
C ASN A 25 7.60 -10.62 -0.04
N ILE A 26 6.97 -9.74 -0.82
CA ILE A 26 5.84 -10.10 -1.69
C ILE A 26 6.35 -10.92 -2.88
N PRO A 27 5.78 -12.11 -3.17
CA PRO A 27 6.08 -12.88 -4.37
C PRO A 27 5.38 -12.26 -5.60
N ALA A 28 5.90 -11.12 -6.05
CA ALA A 28 5.31 -10.28 -7.09
C ALA A 28 5.22 -10.95 -8.47
N ASP A 29 5.99 -12.01 -8.71
CA ASP A 29 5.92 -12.89 -9.87
C ASP A 29 4.63 -13.74 -9.92
N LYS A 30 3.96 -13.93 -8.77
CA LYS A 30 2.78 -14.81 -8.63
C LYS A 30 1.46 -14.06 -8.52
N ILE A 31 1.50 -12.73 -8.51
CA ILE A 31 0.30 -11.89 -8.35
C ILE A 31 0.19 -10.89 -9.50
N THR A 32 -1.02 -10.36 -9.67
CA THR A 32 -1.27 -9.30 -10.65
C THR A 32 -1.61 -7.97 -9.99
N HIS A 33 -2.14 -7.98 -8.77
CA HIS A 33 -2.57 -6.78 -8.07
C HIS A 33 -2.18 -6.79 -6.59
N ILE A 34 -1.87 -5.60 -6.05
CA ILE A 34 -1.67 -5.35 -4.62
C ILE A 34 -2.69 -4.31 -4.18
N ASN A 35 -3.46 -4.64 -3.15
CA ASN A 35 -4.25 -3.69 -2.39
C ASN A 35 -3.47 -3.28 -1.14
N TYR A 36 -3.02 -2.03 -1.11
CA TYR A 36 -2.41 -1.44 0.06
C TYR A 36 -3.49 -0.97 1.04
N ALA A 37 -3.46 -1.50 2.26
CA ALA A 37 -4.48 -1.35 3.28
C ALA A 37 -3.90 -0.69 4.53
N PHE A 38 -4.39 0.45 5.02
CA PHE A 38 -5.47 1.27 4.50
C PHE A 38 -5.03 2.73 4.51
N ALA A 39 -5.56 3.52 3.58
CA ALA A 39 -5.63 4.96 3.74
C ALA A 39 -6.86 5.32 4.60
N ASN A 40 -6.79 6.46 5.27
CA ASN A 40 -7.86 6.98 6.12
C ASN A 40 -8.74 7.98 5.37
N ILE A 41 -9.88 8.32 5.98
CA ILE A 41 -10.70 9.46 5.58
C ILE A 41 -10.63 10.47 6.72
N GLY A 42 -10.14 11.67 6.43
CA GLY A 42 -10.10 12.79 7.35
C GLY A 42 -11.50 13.25 7.74
N THR A 43 -11.59 14.00 8.83
CA THR A 43 -12.86 14.58 9.31
C THR A 43 -13.47 15.58 8.32
N ASP A 44 -12.67 16.09 7.40
CA ASP A 44 -13.06 16.94 6.28
C ASP A 44 -13.53 16.14 5.03
N GLY A 45 -13.59 14.81 5.13
CA GLY A 45 -14.00 13.91 4.06
C GLY A 45 -12.92 13.63 3.00
N ARG A 46 -11.68 14.11 3.20
CA ARG A 46 -10.58 13.85 2.25
C ARG A 46 -9.81 12.59 2.60
N ILE A 47 -9.17 11.98 1.61
CA ILE A 47 -8.27 10.84 1.85
C ILE A 47 -7.04 11.34 2.60
N ALA A 48 -6.64 10.62 3.64
CA ALA A 48 -5.44 10.87 4.43
C ALA A 48 -4.57 9.60 4.50
N LEU A 49 -3.28 9.76 4.81
CA LEU A 49 -2.41 8.63 5.09
C LEU A 49 -2.96 7.79 6.25
N GLY A 50 -2.73 6.48 6.16
CA GLY A 50 -3.08 5.54 7.22
C GLY A 50 -2.19 5.77 8.43
N ASP A 51 -0.89 5.75 8.16
CA ASP A 51 0.20 6.00 9.10
C ASP A 51 1.35 6.65 8.31
N SER A 52 1.62 7.94 8.54
CA SER A 52 2.64 8.65 7.76
C SER A 52 4.04 8.05 7.92
N TRP A 53 4.34 7.48 9.08
CA TRP A 53 5.65 6.88 9.31
C TRP A 53 5.86 5.69 8.38
N GLU A 54 4.91 4.76 8.32
CA GLU A 54 5.06 3.57 7.47
C GLU A 54 4.76 3.83 6.00
N ASP A 55 3.86 4.76 5.70
CA ASP A 55 3.47 5.07 4.34
C ASP A 55 4.59 5.79 3.59
N THR A 56 5.24 6.79 4.22
CA THR A 56 6.14 7.73 3.52
C THR A 56 7.50 7.99 4.17
N ASP A 57 7.70 7.75 5.47
CA ASP A 57 8.86 8.32 6.16
C ASP A 57 9.90 7.29 6.60
N LYS A 58 9.47 6.05 6.85
CA LYS A 58 10.32 4.98 7.37
C LYS A 58 11.43 4.64 6.37
N PRO A 59 12.70 4.74 6.78
CA PRO A 59 13.81 4.36 5.92
C PRO A 59 13.91 2.85 5.76
N PHE A 60 14.21 2.43 4.55
CA PHE A 60 14.60 1.07 4.20
C PHE A 60 16.03 1.05 3.67
N ASP A 61 16.62 -0.15 3.60
CA ASP A 61 17.95 -0.32 3.04
C ASP A 61 18.02 0.20 1.60
N GLY A 62 19.04 1.01 1.33
CA GLY A 62 19.23 1.68 0.04
C GLY A 62 18.54 3.05 -0.08
N ASP A 63 17.79 3.49 0.93
CA ASP A 63 17.29 4.86 0.99
C ASP A 63 18.40 5.85 1.38
N THR A 64 18.27 7.08 0.90
CA THR A 64 19.13 8.22 1.20
C THR A 64 18.43 9.21 2.12
N TRP A 65 19.23 10.02 2.82
CA TRP A 65 18.72 10.98 3.79
C TRP A 65 17.92 12.13 3.14
N ASP A 66 18.20 12.47 1.87
CA ASP A 66 17.59 13.61 1.15
C ASP A 66 16.54 13.20 0.10
N GLN A 67 16.02 11.96 0.17
CA GLN A 67 14.99 11.54 -0.77
C GLN A 67 13.59 12.04 -0.35
N PRO A 68 12.73 12.41 -1.33
CA PRO A 68 11.43 13.01 -1.06
C PRO A 68 10.37 12.01 -0.58
N LEU A 69 10.60 10.70 -0.73
CA LEU A 69 9.66 9.65 -0.37
C LEU A 69 10.40 8.40 0.10
N ARG A 70 9.99 7.83 1.22
CA ARG A 70 10.42 6.53 1.76
C ARG A 70 9.18 5.68 2.05
N GLY A 71 9.25 4.83 3.07
CA GLY A 71 8.12 4.04 3.51
C GLY A 71 7.68 3.00 2.48
N ASN A 72 6.52 2.41 2.74
CA ASN A 72 5.93 1.42 1.86
C ASN A 72 5.64 1.98 0.46
N PHE A 73 5.37 3.28 0.30
CA PHE A 73 5.07 3.86 -1.00
C PHE A 73 6.28 3.86 -1.93
N ASP A 74 7.46 4.25 -1.44
CA ASP A 74 8.68 4.16 -2.21
C ASP A 74 9.03 2.69 -2.54
N GLN A 75 8.87 1.79 -1.57
CA GLN A 75 9.12 0.37 -1.79
C GLN A 75 8.17 -0.24 -2.84
N LEU A 76 6.90 0.19 -2.89
CA LEU A 76 5.94 -0.22 -3.93
C LEU A 76 6.32 0.34 -5.31
N ILE A 77 6.83 1.57 -5.39
CA ILE A 77 7.35 2.14 -6.64
C ILE A 77 8.52 1.29 -7.16
N LYS A 78 9.48 0.97 -6.29
CA LYS A 78 10.62 0.10 -6.61
C LYS A 78 10.17 -1.30 -7.04
N LEU A 79 9.18 -1.88 -6.36
CA LEU A 79 8.60 -3.18 -6.71
C LEU A 79 7.97 -3.16 -8.12
N LYS A 80 7.21 -2.12 -8.46
CA LYS A 80 6.60 -1.98 -9.80
C LYS A 80 7.63 -1.77 -10.90
N ALA A 81 8.74 -1.08 -10.62
CA ALA A 81 9.84 -0.97 -11.57
C ALA A 81 10.45 -2.34 -11.91
N LYS A 82 10.53 -3.24 -10.92
CA LYS A 82 10.99 -4.63 -11.11
C LYS A 82 9.93 -5.55 -11.73
N TYR A 83 8.65 -5.33 -11.42
CA TYR A 83 7.53 -6.15 -11.87
C TYR A 83 6.43 -5.27 -12.52
N PRO A 84 6.64 -4.82 -13.78
CA PRO A 84 5.76 -3.86 -14.43
C PRO A 84 4.34 -4.38 -14.72
N HIS A 85 4.11 -5.70 -14.61
CA HIS A 85 2.78 -6.28 -14.72
C HIS A 85 1.92 -6.06 -13.46
N VAL A 86 2.55 -5.78 -12.31
CA VAL A 86 1.85 -5.60 -11.03
C VAL A 86 1.20 -4.24 -10.97
N ARG A 87 -0.09 -4.22 -10.65
CA ARG A 87 -0.86 -3.00 -10.39
C ARG A 87 -1.09 -2.81 -8.90
N THR A 88 -1.07 -1.57 -8.45
CA THR A 88 -1.24 -1.19 -7.04
C THR A 88 -2.48 -0.34 -6.88
N PHE A 89 -3.31 -0.67 -5.90
CA PHE A 89 -4.45 0.14 -5.46
C PHE A 89 -4.28 0.50 -3.99
N ILE A 90 -4.87 1.63 -3.60
CA ILE A 90 -5.01 2.02 -2.19
C ILE A 90 -6.44 1.74 -1.76
N PHE A 91 -6.60 0.96 -0.71
CA PHE A 91 -7.89 0.70 -0.09
C PHE A 91 -8.11 1.71 1.04
N ILE A 92 -9.27 2.35 1.02
CA ILE A 92 -9.61 3.44 1.94
C ILE A 92 -10.59 2.89 2.98
N GLY A 93 -10.32 3.17 4.26
CA GLY A 93 -11.17 2.79 5.38
C GLY A 93 -10.81 1.45 6.02
N GLY A 94 -11.65 0.43 5.82
CA GLY A 94 -11.54 -0.87 6.51
C GLY A 94 -12.33 -0.92 7.82
N TRP A 95 -12.18 -2.00 8.59
CA TRP A 95 -13.04 -2.26 9.76
C TRP A 95 -13.01 -1.14 10.81
N VAL A 96 -11.86 -0.53 11.05
CA VAL A 96 -11.73 0.52 12.08
C VAL A 96 -12.05 1.91 11.53
N ASN A 97 -11.67 2.19 10.28
CA ASN A 97 -11.73 3.54 9.70
C ASN A 97 -12.86 3.71 8.67
N HIS A 98 -14.02 3.08 8.90
CA HIS A 98 -15.18 3.17 8.00
C HIS A 98 -16.17 4.28 8.36
N SER A 99 -16.15 4.82 9.58
CA SER A 99 -17.21 5.69 10.10
C SER A 99 -17.38 7.02 9.36
N CYS A 100 -16.31 7.50 8.73
CA CYS A 100 -16.32 8.68 7.87
C CYS A 100 -16.84 8.40 6.45
N LEU A 101 -16.98 7.14 6.05
CA LEU A 101 -17.56 6.73 4.77
C LEU A 101 -19.08 6.53 4.94
N LYS A 102 -19.87 7.53 4.55
CA LYS A 102 -21.34 7.41 4.49
C LYS A 102 -21.79 7.53 3.04
N MET A 103 -22.12 6.40 2.42
CA MET A 103 -22.75 6.37 1.10
C MET A 103 -24.25 6.14 1.27
N ASN A 104 -25.06 7.09 0.81
CA ASN A 104 -26.48 6.86 0.55
C ASN A 104 -26.60 6.33 -0.87
N ILE A 105 -26.80 5.02 -1.00
CA ILE A 105 -27.18 4.38 -2.27
C ILE A 105 -28.69 4.26 -2.39
#